data_AF-A0A2G8T4I3-F1
#
_entry.id   AF-A0A2G8T4I3-F1
#
_cell.length_a   1.000
_cell.length_b   1.000
_cell.length_c   1.000
_cell.angle_alpha   90.00
_cell.angle_beta   90.00
_cell.angle_gamma   90.00
#
_symmetry.space_group_name_H-M   'P 1'
#
loop_
_entity.id
_entity.type
_entity.pdbx_description
1 polymer ?
#
loop_
_entity_poly.entity_id
_entity_poly.type
_entity_poly.pdbx_seq_one_letter_code
_entity_poly.pdbx_strand_id
1 'polypeptide(L)'
;METFSTNSIDPPATEAHGENTPAPPTLRATGRPDTLTAQKIEVGIILQAMLGTPAAAEYLDNNAIARSIALRVLFEPHLRRGHHDAYGIRR
;
A
#
# COMPACT_ATOMS: atom_id res chain seq x y z
N MET A 1 -65.93 12.46 -3.50
CA MET A 1 -65.77 11.79 -4.81
C MET A 1 -66.13 12.81 -5.86
N GLU A 2 -65.16 13.54 -6.42
CA GLU A 2 -65.28 14.22 -7.71
C GLU A 2 -63.88 14.40 -8.34
N THR A 3 -63.82 14.02 -9.63
CA THR A 3 -63.03 14.52 -10.79
C THR A 3 -61.49 14.65 -10.65
N PHE A 4 -60.64 14.27 -11.62
CA PHE A 4 -60.60 14.67 -13.03
C PHE A 4 -59.88 13.63 -13.91
N SER A 5 -60.33 13.56 -15.16
CA SER A 5 -59.63 13.00 -16.32
C SER A 5 -58.56 13.97 -16.79
N THR A 6 -57.33 13.50 -17.09
CA THR A 6 -56.53 14.02 -18.21
C THR A 6 -55.33 13.11 -18.57
N ASN A 7 -55.30 12.82 -19.87
CA ASN A 7 -54.14 12.66 -20.76
C ASN A 7 -53.30 11.38 -20.77
N SER A 8 -53.59 10.57 -21.80
CA SER A 8 -52.61 9.91 -22.66
C SER A 8 -51.41 10.82 -22.96
N ILE A 9 -50.22 10.33 -22.64
CA ILE A 9 -48.97 10.66 -23.33
C ILE A 9 -48.13 9.38 -23.36
N ASP A 10 -48.08 8.75 -24.52
CA ASP A 10 -46.93 7.97 -25.01
C ASP A 10 -46.40 8.75 -26.24
N PRO A 11 -45.13 8.66 -26.68
CA PRO A 11 -43.97 7.87 -26.24
C PRO A 11 -42.70 8.81 -26.18
N PRO A 12 -41.38 8.47 -26.34
CA PRO A 12 -40.74 7.35 -27.04
C PRO A 12 -39.77 6.50 -26.19
N ALA A 13 -39.59 5.27 -26.66
CA ALA A 13 -38.46 4.43 -26.31
C ALA A 13 -37.14 5.17 -26.60
N THR A 14 -36.40 5.52 -25.56
CA THR A 14 -34.99 5.92 -25.69
C THR A 14 -34.23 5.42 -24.47
N GLU A 15 -33.47 4.37 -24.75
CA GLU A 15 -32.14 4.11 -24.18
C GLU A 15 -32.11 3.64 -22.74
N ALA A 16 -32.02 2.31 -22.62
CA ALA A 16 -31.27 1.65 -21.56
C ALA A 16 -29.84 2.20 -21.54
N HIS A 17 -29.62 3.33 -20.90
CA HIS A 17 -28.32 3.71 -20.40
C HIS A 17 -28.06 2.91 -19.14
N GLY A 18 -27.63 1.67 -19.36
CA GLY A 18 -26.86 0.93 -18.38
C GLY A 18 -25.75 1.85 -17.90
N GLU A 19 -25.86 2.20 -16.62
CA GLU A 19 -24.95 3.04 -15.86
C GLU A 19 -23.53 2.47 -15.98
N ASN A 20 -22.80 2.94 -17.00
CA ASN A 20 -21.39 2.63 -17.20
C ASN A 20 -20.58 3.62 -16.38
N THR A 21 -20.86 3.68 -15.08
CA THR A 21 -20.00 4.38 -14.13
C THR A 21 -18.72 3.56 -14.05
N PRO A 22 -17.55 4.07 -14.48
CA PRO A 22 -16.32 3.34 -14.23
C PRO A 22 -16.20 3.20 -12.71
N ALA A 23 -16.29 1.96 -12.22
CA ALA A 23 -16.13 1.66 -10.82
C ALA A 23 -14.87 2.38 -10.30
N PRO A 24 -14.93 3.02 -9.12
CA PRO A 24 -13.75 3.67 -8.55
C PRO A 24 -12.61 2.65 -8.56
N PRO A 25 -11.37 3.05 -8.92
CA PRO A 25 -10.27 2.11 -8.95
C PRO A 25 -10.24 1.44 -7.59
N THR A 26 -10.56 0.14 -7.58
CA THR A 26 -10.36 -0.66 -6.38
C THR A 26 -8.87 -0.55 -6.14
N LEU A 27 -8.50 0.18 -5.09
CA LEU A 27 -7.19 0.09 -4.46
C LEU A 27 -7.07 -1.37 -4.07
N ARG A 28 -6.69 -2.21 -5.02
CA ARG A 28 -6.20 -3.54 -4.76
C ARG A 28 -5.05 -3.24 -3.83
N ALA A 29 -5.23 -3.54 -2.56
CA ALA A 29 -4.14 -3.74 -1.65
C ALA A 29 -3.34 -4.88 -2.28
N THR A 30 -2.48 -4.53 -3.23
CA THR A 30 -1.44 -5.39 -3.74
C THR A 30 -0.62 -5.68 -2.51
N GLY A 31 -0.94 -6.80 -1.84
CA GLY A 31 -0.12 -7.35 -0.78
C GLY A 31 1.29 -7.30 -1.31
N ARG A 32 2.16 -6.59 -0.57
CA ARG A 32 3.51 -6.29 -1.01
C ARG A 32 4.13 -7.62 -1.48
N PRO A 33 4.50 -7.77 -2.78
CA PRO A 33 5.01 -9.05 -3.29
C PRO A 33 6.25 -9.49 -2.49
N ASP A 34 6.92 -8.54 -1.84
CA ASP A 34 8.15 -8.73 -1.09
C ASP A 34 7.94 -8.66 0.43
N THR A 35 6.88 -9.28 0.96
CA THR A 35 6.59 -9.28 2.41
C THR A 35 7.75 -9.87 3.22
N LEU A 36 8.37 -10.95 2.74
CA LEU A 36 9.55 -11.55 3.38
C LEU A 36 10.75 -10.60 3.36
N THR A 37 10.98 -9.89 2.25
CA THR A 37 12.05 -8.89 2.14
C THR A 37 11.80 -7.75 3.12
N ALA A 38 10.55 -7.30 3.28
CA ALA A 38 10.21 -6.27 4.25
C ALA A 38 10.52 -6.71 5.69
N GLN A 39 10.16 -7.93 6.07
CA GLN A 39 10.51 -8.48 7.39
C GLN A 39 12.03 -8.57 7.60
N LYS A 40 12.78 -9.03 6.59
CA LYS A 40 14.25 -9.04 6.65
C LYS A 40 14.83 -7.64 6.86
N ILE A 41 14.29 -6.63 6.18
CA ILE A 41 14.68 -5.23 6.36
C ILE A 41 14.43 -4.78 7.80
N GLU A 42 13.26 -5.11 8.36
CA GLU A 42 12.91 -4.78 9.75
C GLU A 42 13.87 -5.42 10.76
N VAL A 43 14.20 -6.71 10.59
CA VAL A 43 15.19 -7.39 11.43
C VAL A 43 16.56 -6.71 11.30
N GLY A 44 16.99 -6.34 10.10
CA GLY A 44 18.24 -5.61 9.90
C GLY A 44 18.29 -4.27 10.64
N ILE A 45 17.19 -3.52 10.64
CA ILE A 45 17.07 -2.26 11.40
C ILE A 45 17.20 -2.51 12.91
N ILE A 46 16.54 -3.54 13.43
CA ILE A 46 16.62 -3.90 14.86
C ILE A 46 18.04 -4.33 15.23
N LEU A 47 18.69 -5.18 14.42
CA LEU A 47 20.08 -5.57 14.63
C LEU A 47 21.04 -4.38 14.59
N GLN A 48 20.77 -3.38 13.75
CA GLN A 48 21.56 -2.15 13.73
C GLN A 48 21.45 -1.41 15.06
N ALA A 49 20.24 -1.30 15.63
CA ALA A 49 20.02 -0.65 16.92
C ALA A 49 20.62 -1.44 18.09
N MET A 50 20.63 -2.77 18.01
CA MET A 50 21.08 -3.65 19.10
C MET A 50 22.59 -3.94 19.08
N LEU A 51 23.16 -4.17 17.91
CA LEU A 51 24.51 -4.72 17.71
C LEU A 51 25.40 -3.81 16.85
N GLY A 52 24.83 -2.74 16.29
CA GLY A 52 25.52 -1.82 15.41
C GLY A 52 25.45 -2.19 13.92
N THR A 53 25.87 -1.24 13.09
CA THR A 53 25.80 -1.32 11.63
C THR A 53 26.52 -2.52 11.00
N PRO A 54 27.70 -2.97 11.48
CA PRO A 54 28.38 -4.13 10.88
C PRO A 54 27.55 -5.42 10.91
N ALA A 55 26.97 -5.75 12.07
CA ALA A 55 26.13 -6.94 12.23
C ALA A 55 24.86 -6.88 11.38
N ALA A 56 24.26 -5.69 11.27
CA ALA A 56 23.09 -5.47 10.42
C ALA A 56 23.43 -5.62 8.93
N ALA A 57 24.58 -5.10 8.50
CA ALA A 57 25.03 -5.22 7.11
C ALA A 57 25.29 -6.69 6.73
N GLU A 58 25.97 -7.44 7.61
CA GLU A 58 26.20 -8.88 7.43
C GLU A 58 24.87 -9.66 7.35
N TYR A 59 23.92 -9.37 8.23
CA TYR A 59 22.61 -10.01 8.18
C TYR A 59 21.88 -9.75 6.85
N LEU A 60 21.89 -8.51 6.35
CA LEU A 60 21.22 -8.15 5.10
C LEU A 60 21.90 -8.81 3.89
N ASP A 61 23.23 -8.89 3.89
CA ASP A 61 24.01 -9.56 2.84
C ASP A 61 23.71 -11.07 2.81
N ASN A 62 23.75 -11.74 3.97
CA ASN A 62 23.40 -13.16 4.14
C ASN A 62 21.95 -13.47 3.71
N ASN A 63 21.07 -12.48 3.71
CA ASN A 63 19.68 -12.61 3.31
C ASN A 63 19.39 -12.22 1.85
N ALA A 64 20.45 -11.99 1.05
CA ALA A 64 20.41 -11.58 -0.35
C ALA A 64 19.67 -10.25 -0.59
N ILE A 65 19.76 -9.32 0.37
CA ILE A 65 19.25 -7.97 0.19
C ILE A 65 20.24 -7.19 -0.68
N ALA A 66 19.74 -6.58 -1.75
CA ALA A 66 20.57 -5.80 -2.65
C ALA A 66 21.34 -4.70 -1.88
N ARG A 67 22.64 -4.57 -2.17
CA ARG A 67 23.54 -3.61 -1.50
C ARG A 67 23.00 -2.18 -1.50
N SER A 68 22.40 -1.73 -2.60
CA SER A 68 21.78 -0.39 -2.69
C SER A 68 20.65 -0.20 -1.68
N ILE A 69 19.84 -1.24 -1.46
CA ILE A 69 18.76 -1.24 -0.48
C ILE A 69 19.33 -1.28 0.94
N ALA A 70 20.33 -2.12 1.20
CA ALA A 70 20.98 -2.22 2.50
C ALA A 70 21.62 -0.88 2.91
N LEU A 71 22.35 -0.23 1.99
CA LEU A 71 22.95 1.09 2.23
C LEU A 71 21.88 2.15 2.56
N ARG A 72 20.83 2.24 1.74
CA ARG A 72 19.73 3.18 1.99
C ARG A 72 19.08 2.93 3.33
N VAL A 73 18.78 1.67 3.66
CA VAL A 73 18.17 1.35 4.95
C VAL A 73 19.11 1.72 6.08
N LEU A 74 20.36 1.28 6.08
CA LEU A 74 21.24 1.46 7.25
C LEU A 74 21.71 2.91 7.46
N PHE A 75 21.89 3.69 6.39
CA PHE A 75 22.50 5.02 6.46
C PHE A 75 21.54 6.19 6.18
N GLU A 76 20.38 5.93 5.58
CA GLU A 76 19.39 6.97 5.25
C GLU A 76 18.07 6.71 5.98
N PRO A 77 18.04 6.76 7.33
CA PRO A 77 16.86 6.42 8.11
C PRO A 77 15.64 7.31 7.80
N HIS A 78 15.86 8.55 7.38
CA HIS A 78 14.83 9.50 6.95
C HIS A 78 14.14 9.11 5.64
N LEU A 79 14.72 8.20 4.85
CA LEU A 79 14.12 7.65 3.63
C LEU A 79 13.46 6.29 3.83
N ARG A 80 13.49 5.75 5.07
CA ARG A 80 12.71 4.56 5.44
C ARG A 80 11.23 4.96 5.44
N ARG A 81 10.37 4.16 4.79
CA ARG A 81 8.92 4.35 4.89
C ARG A 81 8.48 3.90 6.29
N GLY A 82 7.90 4.82 7.07
CA GLY A 82 7.54 4.58 8.47
C GLY A 82 8.68 4.98 9.40
N HIS A 83 8.40 5.80 10.41
CA HIS A 83 9.42 6.31 11.32
C HIS A 83 9.79 5.21 12.33
N HIS A 84 10.89 4.50 12.08
CA HIS A 84 11.42 3.46 12.97
C HIS A 84 12.39 4.06 13.98
N ASP A 85 12.12 3.90 15.28
CA ASP A 85 13.07 4.19 16.35
C ASP A 85 13.57 2.88 17.01
N ALA A 86 14.28 3.00 18.13
CA ALA A 86 14.79 1.85 18.89
C ALA A 86 13.70 0.89 19.42
N TYR A 87 12.42 1.26 19.34
CA TYR A 87 11.27 0.50 19.83
C TYR A 87 10.35 -0.03 18.72
N GLY A 88 10.60 0.29 17.45
CA GLY A 88 9.83 -0.17 16.29
C GLY A 88 9.17 0.95 15.47
N ILE A 89 8.14 0.61 14.69
CA ILE A 89 7.40 1.57 13.84
C ILE A 89 6.51 2.44 14.72
N ARG A 90 6.73 3.76 14.73
CA ARG A 90 5.72 4.72 15.22
C ARG A 90 4.82 5.15 14.06
N ARG A 91 3.50 4.96 14.24
CA ARG A 91 2.45 5.38 13.30
C ARG A 91 2.17 6.87 13.39
#